data_AF-A0AAP0IPB2-F1
#
_entry.id   AF-A0AAP0IPB2-F1
#
_cell.length_a   1.000
_cell.length_b   1.000
_cell.length_c   1.000
_cell.angle_alpha   90.00
_cell.angle_beta   90.00
_cell.angle_gamma   90.00
#
_symmetry.space_group_name_H-M   'P 1'
#
loop_
_entity.id
_entity.type
_entity.pdbx_description
1 polymer ?
#
loop_
_entity_poly.entity_id
_entity_poly.type
_entity_poly.pdbx_seq_one_letter_code
_entity_poly.pdbx_strand_id
1 'polypeptide(L)'
;MLANFLPTGTLLTFEMVLPSIYGTGHCSSVSTAMINALLSLCTLSCFFFHFTDSFKGPDGKVYYGFVTPRGLAVFKPGLEVEVPKDDKYRVGFHDFVHAAMSVMVFVAIAFSDHRVTDCLFPGHVKEMDEVMESFPLMVGIVCSGLFLVFPTTRYGIGCMAT
;
A
#
# COMPACT_ATOMS: atom_id res chain seq x y z
N MET A 1 9.31 13.38 -8.62
CA MET A 1 9.89 12.45 -7.62
C MET A 1 8.89 12.04 -6.53
N LEU A 2 7.91 12.88 -6.12
CA LEU A 2 6.91 12.47 -5.10
C LEU A 2 5.86 11.45 -5.59
N ALA A 3 5.55 11.43 -6.89
CA ALA A 3 4.51 10.58 -7.48
C ALA A 3 4.81 9.06 -7.41
N ASN A 4 6.07 8.68 -7.20
CA ASN A 4 6.48 7.27 -7.10
C ASN A 4 6.27 6.71 -5.69
N PHE A 5 6.08 7.54 -4.66
CA PHE A 5 5.94 7.09 -3.27
C PHE A 5 4.50 6.78 -2.87
N LEU A 6 3.53 7.11 -3.71
CA LEU A 6 2.14 6.81 -3.44
C LEU A 6 1.87 5.35 -3.83
N PRO A 7 1.17 4.57 -3.00
CA PRO A 7 0.60 3.30 -3.42
C PRO A 7 -0.46 3.56 -4.49
N THR A 8 -0.03 3.82 -5.73
CA THR A 8 -0.86 4.43 -6.77
C THR A 8 -2.05 3.55 -7.10
N GLY A 9 -1.89 2.24 -7.20
CA GLY A 9 -3.02 1.34 -7.45
C GLY A 9 -4.05 1.34 -6.31
N THR A 10 -3.58 1.15 -5.09
CA THR A 10 -4.46 1.02 -3.91
C THR A 10 -5.10 2.35 -3.51
N LEU A 11 -4.34 3.45 -3.54
CA LEU A 11 -4.83 4.79 -3.24
C LEU A 11 -5.83 5.25 -4.30
N LEU A 12 -5.57 5.04 -5.58
CA LEU A 12 -6.54 5.38 -6.64
C LEU A 12 -7.83 4.58 -6.48
N THR A 13 -7.72 3.29 -6.13
CA THR A 13 -8.90 2.46 -5.85
C THR A 13 -9.69 3.01 -4.66
N PHE A 14 -9.00 3.37 -3.58
CA PHE A 14 -9.61 3.99 -2.42
C PHE A 14 -10.36 5.28 -2.78
N GLU A 15 -9.70 6.22 -3.44
CA GLU A 15 -10.26 7.51 -3.86
C GLU A 15 -11.43 7.37 -4.84
N MET A 16 -11.42 6.35 -5.68
CA MET A 16 -12.49 6.08 -6.65
C MET A 16 -13.72 5.47 -5.98
N VAL A 17 -13.53 4.57 -5.02
CA VAL A 17 -14.62 3.83 -4.36
C VAL A 17 -15.23 4.64 -3.21
N LEU A 18 -14.41 5.39 -2.47
CA LEU A 18 -14.83 6.17 -1.30
C LEU A 18 -16.04 7.10 -1.55
N PRO A 19 -16.09 7.93 -2.61
CA PRO A 19 -17.26 8.79 -2.84
C PRO A 19 -18.55 8.02 -3.11
N SER A 20 -18.47 6.82 -3.71
CA SER A 20 -19.65 5.97 -3.90
C SER A 20 -20.19 5.41 -2.59
N ILE A 21 -19.32 5.17 -1.60
CA ILE A 21 -19.72 4.69 -0.26
C ILE A 21 -20.23 5.85 0.59
N TYR A 22 -19.57 7.01 0.53
CA TYR A 22 -19.92 8.20 1.30
C TYR A 22 -21.28 8.80 0.85
N GLY A 23 -21.57 8.75 -0.46
CA GLY A 23 -22.88 9.08 -1.01
C GLY A 23 -23.34 10.50 -0.68
N THR A 24 -24.42 10.62 0.10
CA THR A 24 -25.11 11.88 0.41
C THR A 24 -24.53 12.64 1.61
N GLY A 25 -23.42 12.17 2.19
CA GLY A 25 -22.75 12.83 3.33
C GLY A 25 -23.33 12.52 4.71
N HIS A 26 -24.31 11.60 4.78
CA HIS A 26 -24.79 11.07 6.06
C HIS A 26 -24.09 9.74 6.39
N CYS A 27 -23.28 9.74 7.44
CA CYS A 27 -22.61 8.56 7.94
C CYS A 27 -23.60 7.65 8.69
N SER A 28 -24.11 6.64 7.98
CA SER A 28 -24.88 5.55 8.56
C SER A 28 -23.94 4.47 9.10
N SER A 29 -24.46 3.56 9.94
CA SER A 29 -23.67 2.40 10.40
C SER A 29 -23.18 1.54 9.23
N VAL A 30 -23.94 1.47 8.14
CA VAL A 30 -23.57 0.69 6.94
C VAL A 30 -22.45 1.37 6.16
N SER A 31 -22.58 2.66 5.85
CA SER A 31 -21.52 3.39 5.14
C SER A 31 -20.21 3.43 5.95
N THR A 32 -20.30 3.61 7.26
CA THR A 32 -19.14 3.53 8.17
C THR A 32 -18.48 2.16 8.13
N ALA A 33 -19.26 1.08 8.18
CA ALA A 33 -18.74 -0.29 8.05
C ALA A 33 -18.09 -0.53 6.68
N MET A 34 -18.66 0.00 5.60
CA MET A 34 -18.10 -0.10 4.25
C MET A 34 -16.80 0.70 4.10
N ILE A 35 -16.71 1.90 4.68
CA ILE A 35 -15.46 2.69 4.71
C ILE A 35 -14.38 1.93 5.48
N ASN A 36 -14.70 1.37 6.65
CA ASN A 36 -13.77 0.55 7.42
C ASN A 36 -13.31 -0.69 6.66
N ALA A 37 -14.22 -1.36 5.93
CA ALA A 37 -13.89 -2.50 5.09
C ALA A 37 -12.96 -2.09 3.93
N LEU A 38 -13.24 -0.96 3.27
CA LEU A 38 -12.41 -0.43 2.19
C LEU A 38 -11.01 -0.05 2.72
N LEU A 39 -10.91 0.67 3.84
CA LEU A 39 -9.66 1.01 4.50
C LEU A 39 -8.85 -0.24 4.85
N SER A 40 -9.50 -1.26 5.42
CA SER A 40 -8.86 -2.52 5.79
C SER A 40 -8.34 -3.26 4.56
N LEU A 41 -9.15 -3.37 3.51
CA LEU A 41 -8.77 -4.04 2.26
C LEU A 41 -7.60 -3.32 1.58
N CYS A 42 -7.66 -2.00 1.49
CA CYS A 42 -6.59 -1.18 0.92
C CYS A 42 -5.31 -1.29 1.76
N THR A 43 -5.41 -1.21 3.08
CA THR A 43 -4.25 -1.34 3.98
C THR A 43 -3.57 -2.70 3.82
N LEU A 44 -4.35 -3.79 3.81
CA LEU A 44 -3.84 -5.14 3.59
C LEU A 44 -3.22 -5.27 2.20
N SER A 45 -3.87 -4.74 1.17
CA SER A 45 -3.36 -4.74 -0.20
C SER A 45 -2.01 -4.03 -0.30
N CYS A 46 -1.90 -2.81 0.25
CA CYS A 46 -0.64 -2.08 0.35
C CYS A 46 0.44 -2.93 1.01
N PHE A 47 0.14 -3.53 2.16
CA PHE A 47 1.10 -4.35 2.89
C PHE A 47 1.60 -5.55 2.06
N PHE A 48 0.67 -6.35 1.50
CA PHE A 48 1.02 -7.58 0.77
C PHE A 48 1.71 -7.31 -0.56
N PHE A 49 1.41 -6.19 -1.23
CA PHE A 49 2.03 -5.85 -2.51
C PHE A 49 3.53 -5.56 -2.42
N HIS A 50 4.04 -5.12 -1.27
CA HIS A 50 5.50 -4.99 -1.04
C HIS A 50 6.24 -6.33 -1.04
N PHE A 51 5.53 -7.43 -0.84
CA PHE A 51 6.08 -8.79 -0.93
C PHE A 51 5.89 -9.40 -2.32
N THR A 52 5.44 -8.62 -3.31
CA THR A 52 5.41 -9.08 -4.69
C THR A 52 6.69 -8.68 -5.40
N ASP A 53 7.17 -9.55 -6.27
CA ASP A 53 8.35 -9.30 -7.08
C ASP A 53 8.17 -9.90 -8.47
N SER A 54 9.03 -9.50 -9.40
CA SER A 54 9.02 -10.04 -10.76
C SER A 54 10.40 -10.40 -11.27
N PHE A 55 10.40 -11.24 -12.30
CA PHE A 55 11.59 -11.53 -13.07
C PHE A 55 11.24 -11.72 -14.54
N LYS A 56 12.22 -11.49 -15.40
CA LYS A 56 12.10 -11.73 -16.84
C LYS A 56 12.63 -13.13 -17.16
N GLY A 57 11.78 -13.97 -17.73
CA GLY A 57 12.14 -15.33 -18.13
C GLY A 57 12.92 -15.37 -19.46
N PRO A 58 13.47 -16.55 -19.82
CA PRO A 58 14.19 -16.75 -21.08
C PRO A 58 13.34 -16.52 -22.33
N ASP A 59 12.03 -16.68 -22.22
CA ASP A 59 11.04 -16.42 -23.27
C ASP A 59 10.73 -14.91 -23.45
N GLY A 60 11.41 -14.06 -22.68
CA GLY A 60 11.24 -12.61 -22.71
C GLY A 60 10.01 -12.10 -21.93
N LYS A 61 9.21 -12.98 -21.32
CA LYS A 61 8.02 -12.60 -20.55
C LYS A 61 8.37 -12.27 -19.10
N VAL A 62 7.55 -11.42 -18.48
CA VAL A 62 7.67 -11.07 -17.06
C VAL A 62 6.75 -11.98 -16.24
N TYR A 63 7.31 -12.57 -15.19
CA TYR A 63 6.63 -13.44 -14.24
C TYR A 63 6.57 -12.76 -12.89
N TYR A 64 5.37 -12.71 -12.31
CA TYR A 64 5.13 -12.14 -10.99
C TYR A 64 4.95 -13.25 -9.97
N GLY A 65 5.40 -13.01 -8.75
CA GLY A 65 5.20 -13.92 -7.63
C GLY A 65 5.26 -13.22 -6.29
N PHE A 66 5.02 -14.02 -5.25
CA PHE A 66 5.11 -13.61 -3.87
C PHE A 66 6.42 -14.09 -3.25
N VAL A 67 7.14 -13.21 -2.56
CA VAL A 67 8.42 -13.56 -1.95
C VAL A 67 8.15 -14.33 -0.66
N THR A 68 8.85 -15.45 -0.49
CA THR A 68 8.72 -16.30 0.69
C THR A 68 10.11 -16.53 1.29
N PRO A 69 10.22 -17.05 2.53
CA PRO A 69 11.51 -17.44 3.10
C PRO A 69 12.29 -18.47 2.24
N ARG A 70 11.57 -19.20 1.37
CA ARG A 70 12.10 -20.23 0.48
C ARG A 70 12.40 -19.73 -0.95
N GLY A 71 12.12 -18.46 -1.26
CA GLY A 71 12.25 -17.87 -2.60
C GLY A 71 10.91 -17.38 -3.17
N LEU A 72 10.87 -17.10 -4.47
CA LEU A 72 9.70 -16.53 -5.14
C LEU A 72 8.64 -17.61 -5.49
N ALA A 73 7.43 -17.44 -5.00
CA ALA A 73 6.26 -18.24 -5.34
C ALA A 73 5.49 -17.59 -6.49
N VAL A 74 5.67 -18.08 -7.73
CA VAL A 74 5.10 -17.49 -8.94
C VAL A 74 3.58 -17.75 -9.04
N PHE A 75 2.82 -16.73 -9.44
CA PHE A 75 1.34 -16.81 -9.52
C PHE A 75 0.81 -17.64 -10.71
N LYS A 76 1.67 -18.04 -11.64
CA LYS A 76 1.33 -18.94 -12.76
C LYS A 76 1.75 -20.37 -12.44
N PRO A 77 0.92 -21.16 -11.75
CA PRO A 77 1.17 -22.59 -11.58
C PRO A 77 1.01 -23.29 -12.95
N GLY A 78 1.99 -24.08 -13.36
CA GLY A 78 1.84 -25.03 -14.48
C GLY A 78 2.72 -24.79 -15.72
N LEU A 79 3.50 -23.72 -15.77
CA LEU A 79 4.66 -23.67 -16.65
C LEU A 79 5.88 -24.11 -15.83
N GLU A 80 6.69 -25.05 -16.32
CA GLU A 80 8.04 -25.31 -15.80
C GLU A 80 8.94 -24.10 -16.13
N VAL A 81 8.68 -22.98 -15.46
CA VAL A 81 9.55 -21.81 -15.50
C VAL A 81 10.57 -22.01 -14.38
N GLU A 82 11.83 -22.07 -14.77
CA GLU A 82 12.94 -22.09 -13.83
C GLU A 82 12.96 -20.76 -13.07
N VAL A 83 12.46 -20.78 -11.84
CA VAL A 83 12.44 -19.61 -10.97
C VAL A 83 13.86 -19.36 -10.46
N PRO A 84 14.40 -18.14 -10.60
CA PRO A 84 15.72 -17.84 -10.08
C PRO A 84 15.78 -18.07 -8.56
N LYS A 85 16.86 -18.69 -8.10
CA LYS A 85 17.09 -19.03 -6.69
C LYS A 85 17.93 -17.98 -5.94
N ASP A 86 18.06 -16.79 -6.51
CA ASP A 86 18.82 -15.69 -5.91
C ASP A 86 18.25 -15.31 -4.54
N ASP A 87 19.12 -15.00 -3.58
CA ASP A 87 18.70 -14.57 -2.24
C ASP A 87 17.84 -13.29 -2.28
N LYS A 88 17.99 -12.47 -3.33
CA LYS A 88 17.12 -11.31 -3.54
C LYS A 88 15.64 -11.70 -3.58
N TYR A 89 15.27 -12.91 -4.01
CA TYR A 89 13.87 -13.38 -4.09
C TYR A 89 13.31 -13.96 -2.79
N ARG A 90 14.08 -13.87 -1.71
CA ARG A 90 13.66 -14.31 -0.37
C ARG A 90 13.21 -13.11 0.42
N VAL A 91 12.23 -13.32 1.31
CA VAL A 91 11.75 -12.25 2.17
C VAL A 91 12.87 -11.73 3.09
N GLY A 92 13.05 -10.42 3.13
CA GLY A 92 14.02 -9.74 3.99
C GLY A 92 13.33 -8.84 5.02
N PHE A 93 14.06 -8.47 6.07
CA PHE A 93 13.57 -7.49 7.07
C PHE A 93 13.21 -6.15 6.44
N HIS A 94 14.00 -5.75 5.45
CA HIS A 94 13.76 -4.56 4.64
C HIS A 94 12.35 -4.55 4.00
N ASP A 95 11.88 -5.68 3.45
CA ASP A 95 10.54 -5.76 2.83
C ASP A 95 9.43 -5.38 3.85
N PHE A 96 9.58 -5.75 5.13
CA PHE A 96 8.65 -5.37 6.19
C PHE A 96 8.70 -3.88 6.54
N VAL A 97 9.90 -3.27 6.54
CA VAL A 97 10.06 -1.83 6.78
C VAL A 97 9.33 -1.06 5.68
N HIS A 98 9.49 -1.46 4.41
CA HIS A 98 8.82 -0.84 3.27
C HIS A 98 7.31 -1.02 3.30
N ALA A 99 6.84 -2.24 3.60
CA ALA A 99 5.42 -2.51 3.77
C ALA A 99 4.80 -1.63 4.88
N ALA A 100 5.46 -1.52 6.03
CA ALA A 100 4.98 -0.70 7.15
C ALA A 100 4.95 0.79 6.81
N MET A 101 6.00 1.32 6.18
CA MET A 101 6.04 2.72 5.72
C MET A 101 4.92 3.03 4.73
N SER A 102 4.71 2.16 3.75
CA SER A 102 3.65 2.33 2.75
C SER A 102 2.25 2.29 3.38
N VAL A 103 2.04 1.45 4.39
CA VAL A 103 0.80 1.43 5.17
C VAL A 103 0.63 2.73 5.94
N MET A 104 1.66 3.23 6.61
CA MET A 104 1.60 4.51 7.33
C MET A 104 1.25 5.67 6.40
N VAL A 105 1.87 5.73 5.22
CA VAL A 105 1.56 6.74 4.19
C VAL A 105 0.11 6.62 3.73
N PHE A 106 -0.35 5.41 3.43
CA PHE A 106 -1.74 5.19 3.02
C PHE A 106 -2.74 5.65 4.08
N VAL A 107 -2.54 5.24 5.34
CA VAL A 107 -3.42 5.60 6.46
C VAL A 107 -3.39 7.12 6.71
N ALA A 108 -2.22 7.76 6.64
CA ALA A 108 -2.10 9.21 6.77
C ALA A 108 -2.93 9.95 5.72
N ILE A 109 -2.85 9.52 4.45
CA ILE A 109 -3.62 10.12 3.36
C ILE A 109 -5.11 9.84 3.53
N ALA A 110 -5.47 8.59 3.85
CA ALA A 110 -6.87 8.20 4.00
C ALA A 110 -7.56 8.94 5.16
N PHE A 111 -6.86 9.18 6.27
CA PHE A 111 -7.37 9.98 7.39
C PHE A 111 -7.29 11.48 7.17
N SER A 112 -6.56 11.96 6.15
CA SER A 112 -6.63 13.36 5.74
C SER A 112 -7.92 13.68 4.95
N ASP A 113 -8.70 12.66 4.59
CA ASP A 113 -9.96 12.83 3.88
C ASP A 113 -11.14 13.02 4.85
N HIS A 114 -11.81 14.17 4.75
CA HIS A 114 -12.99 14.48 5.57
C HIS A 114 -14.09 13.41 5.48
N ARG A 115 -14.27 12.76 4.31
CA ARG A 115 -15.28 11.72 4.11
C ARG A 115 -15.04 10.51 5.03
N VAL A 116 -13.78 10.29 5.39
CA VAL A 116 -13.36 9.22 6.30
C VAL A 116 -13.48 9.70 7.74
N THR A 117 -12.90 10.86 8.07
CA THR A 117 -12.88 11.35 9.46
C THR A 117 -14.27 11.72 9.96
N ASP A 118 -15.14 12.27 9.13
CA ASP A 118 -16.54 12.58 9.46
C ASP A 118 -17.31 11.33 9.89
N CYS A 119 -17.08 10.20 9.22
CA CYS A 119 -17.77 8.95 9.50
C CYS A 119 -17.13 8.11 10.61
N LEU A 120 -15.80 8.10 10.72
CA LEU A 120 -15.09 7.29 11.70
C LEU A 120 -14.97 7.98 13.06
N PHE A 121 -14.89 9.31 13.09
CA PHE A 121 -14.66 10.10 14.30
C PHE A 121 -15.69 11.23 14.45
N PRO A 122 -17.01 10.91 14.50
CA PRO A 122 -18.04 11.92 14.64
C PRO A 122 -17.82 12.76 15.91
N GLY A 123 -17.86 14.09 15.76
CA GLY A 123 -17.68 15.03 16.86
C GLY A 123 -16.22 15.38 17.20
N HIS A 124 -15.23 14.67 16.65
CA HIS A 124 -13.80 14.93 16.86
C HIS A 124 -13.10 15.46 15.58
N VAL A 125 -13.86 15.75 14.53
CA VAL A 125 -13.34 16.17 13.21
C VAL A 125 -12.39 17.36 13.32
N LYS A 126 -12.72 18.37 14.14
CA LYS A 126 -11.86 19.55 14.32
C LYS A 126 -10.48 19.22 14.92
N GLU A 127 -10.44 18.27 15.85
CA GLU A 127 -9.19 17.81 16.45
C GLU A 127 -8.40 16.96 15.44
N MET A 128 -9.09 16.13 14.66
CA MET A 128 -8.46 15.34 13.60
C MET A 128 -7.92 16.22 12.48
N ASP A 129 -8.63 17.28 12.07
CA ASP A 129 -8.16 18.23 11.05
C ASP A 129 -6.83 18.88 11.46
N GLU A 130 -6.71 19.30 12.72
CA GLU A 130 -5.47 19.91 13.24
C GLU A 130 -4.30 18.90 13.23
N VAL A 131 -4.57 17.65 13.62
CA VAL A 131 -3.56 16.58 13.56
C VAL A 131 -3.17 16.27 12.11
N MET A 132 -4.13 16.19 11.19
CA MET A 132 -3.93 15.79 9.80
C MET A 132 -3.31 16.89 8.92
N GLU A 133 -3.25 18.13 9.38
CA GLU A 133 -2.51 19.19 8.69
C GLU A 133 -0.98 18.92 8.66
N SER A 134 -0.45 18.36 9.75
CA SER A 134 1.00 18.12 9.91
C SER A 134 1.40 16.66 9.80
N PHE A 135 0.50 15.73 10.09
CA PHE A 135 0.80 14.30 10.15
C PHE A 135 1.31 13.70 8.83
N PRO A 136 0.66 13.94 7.66
CA PRO A 136 1.15 13.42 6.37
C PRO A 136 2.55 13.96 5.99
N LEU A 137 2.85 15.21 6.37
CA LEU A 137 4.17 15.81 6.14
C LEU A 137 5.25 15.11 6.97
N MET A 138 4.98 14.88 8.25
CA MET A 138 5.89 14.15 9.15
C MET A 138 6.13 12.72 8.66
N VAL A 139 5.06 12.01 8.27
CA VAL A 139 5.16 10.67 7.68
C VAL A 139 5.99 10.70 6.40
N GLY A 140 5.77 11.69 5.53
CA GLY A 140 6.54 11.87 4.29
C GLY A 140 8.03 12.08 4.53
N ILE A 141 8.41 12.88 5.53
CA ILE A 141 9.81 13.13 5.91
C ILE A 141 10.46 11.84 6.44
N VAL A 142 9.81 11.15 7.37
CA VAL A 142 10.33 9.90 7.96
C VAL A 142 10.50 8.82 6.89
N CYS A 143 9.48 8.64 6.03
CA CYS A 143 9.55 7.69 4.94
C CYS A 143 10.71 8.04 4.00
N SER A 144 10.82 9.30 3.58
CA SER A 144 11.89 9.74 2.67
C SER A 144 13.29 9.42 3.22
N GLY A 145 13.53 9.65 4.52
CA GLY A 145 14.81 9.30 5.16
C GLY A 145 15.07 7.79 5.21
N LEU A 146 14.07 6.99 5.58
CA LEU A 146 14.20 5.54 5.69
C LEU A 146 14.38 4.87 4.31
N PHE A 147 13.75 5.38 3.25
CA PHE A 147 13.98 4.90 1.88
C PHE A 147 15.44 5.04 1.44
N LEU A 148 16.13 6.09 1.88
CA LEU A 148 17.55 6.28 1.58
C LEU A 148 18.45 5.27 2.34
N VAL A 149 18.08 4.94 3.58
CA VAL A 149 18.82 3.97 4.41
C VAL A 149 18.53 2.53 3.97
N PHE A 150 17.31 2.28 3.51
CA PHE A 150 16.79 0.98 3.12
C PHE A 150 16.32 1.07 1.66
N PRO A 151 17.19 0.97 0.65
CA PRO A 151 16.77 1.04 -0.76
C PRO A 151 16.02 -0.21 -1.19
N THR A 152 14.87 -0.07 -1.86
CA THR A 152 14.11 -1.23 -2.39
C THR A 152 14.74 -1.75 -3.67
N THR A 153 14.82 -3.08 -3.79
CA THR A 153 15.35 -3.78 -4.98
C THR A 153 14.27 -4.61 -5.68
N ARG A 154 13.01 -4.47 -5.26
CA ARG A 154 11.87 -5.26 -5.74
C ARG A 154 11.25 -4.65 -6.99
N TYR A 155 10.78 -5.50 -7.89
CA TYR A 155 10.03 -5.12 -9.09
C TYR A 155 8.62 -5.72 -9.05
N GLY A 156 7.87 -5.45 -7.98
CA GLY A 156 6.51 -5.93 -7.72
C GLY A 156 5.37 -5.16 -8.39
N ILE A 157 4.15 -5.52 -8.03
CA ILE A 157 2.90 -4.89 -8.49
C ILE A 157 2.38 -3.95 -7.40
N GLY A 158 1.89 -2.76 -7.78
CA GLY A 158 0.85 -2.06 -7.03
C GLY A 158 1.28 -1.07 -5.94
N CYS A 159 2.52 -1.11 -5.43
CA CYS A 159 3.06 -0.12 -4.48
C CYS A 159 4.58 0.00 -4.64
N MET A 160 5.06 0.53 -5.77
CA MET A 160 6.49 0.62 -6.04
C MET A 160 6.97 2.05 -6.00
N ALA A 161 7.80 2.37 -5.01
CA ALA A 161 8.72 3.49 -5.10
C ALA A 161 9.87 3.08 -6.03
N THR A 162 9.74 3.39 -7.32
CA THR A 162 10.86 3.38 -8.27
C THR A 162 11.67 4.66 -8.15
#